data_AF-A0A4Z1KA70-F1
#
_entry.id   AF-A0A4Z1KA70-F1
#
_cell.length_a   1.000
_cell.length_b   1.000
_cell.length_c   1.000
_cell.angle_alpha   90.00
_cell.angle_beta   90.00
_cell.angle_gamma   90.00
#
_symmetry.space_group_name_H-M   'P 1'
#
loop_
_entity.id
_entity.type
_entity.pdbx_description
1 polymer ?
#
loop_
_entity_poly.entity_id
_entity_poly.type
_entity_poly.pdbx_seq_one_letter_code
_entity_poly.pdbx_strand_id
1 'polypeptide(L)'
;MYITRSYSPPFVDFSPLSLIPLPPPLLLILIVLQKARANTIAISQAVLNGQLPIDEWRRAHWLEIVAEAACIAAERGFGHYIR
;
A
#
# COMPACT_ATOMS: atom_id res chain seq x y z
N MET A 1 -4.54 40.67 -12.38
CA MET A 1 -5.05 40.28 -11.05
C MET A 1 -5.38 38.79 -11.12
N TYR A 2 -4.44 37.93 -10.73
CA TYR A 2 -4.60 36.47 -10.81
C TYR A 2 -4.84 35.93 -9.39
N ILE A 3 -5.99 35.33 -9.17
CA ILE A 3 -6.36 34.69 -7.89
C ILE A 3 -5.79 33.27 -7.94
N THR A 4 -4.65 33.04 -7.29
CA THR A 4 -4.17 31.69 -7.01
C THR A 4 -5.04 31.10 -5.91
N ARG A 5 -6.01 30.24 -6.27
CA ARG A 5 -6.65 29.35 -5.29
C ARG A 5 -5.62 28.33 -4.83
N SER A 6 -5.00 28.59 -3.69
CA SER A 6 -4.17 27.64 -2.96
C SER A 6 -5.05 26.47 -2.53
N TYR A 7 -5.00 25.35 -3.26
CA TYR A 7 -5.63 24.11 -2.84
C TYR A 7 -4.81 23.54 -1.68
N SER A 8 -5.25 23.82 -0.45
CA SER A 8 -4.70 23.16 0.75
C SER A 8 -5.44 21.82 0.88
N PRO A 9 -4.74 20.67 0.84
CA PRO A 9 -5.40 19.40 1.16
C PRO A 9 -5.93 19.46 2.60
N PRO A 10 -7.05 18.79 2.90
CA PRO A 10 -7.52 18.71 4.28
C PRO A 10 -6.40 18.07 5.11
N PHE A 11 -5.92 18.81 6.11
CA PHE A 11 -5.05 18.27 7.14
C PHE A 11 -5.80 17.11 7.78
N VAL A 12 -5.36 15.89 7.50
CA VAL A 12 -5.80 14.71 8.25
C VAL A 12 -5.27 14.91 9.66
N ASP A 13 -6.19 15.11 10.59
CA ASP A 13 -5.93 15.25 12.01
C ASP A 13 -5.36 13.91 12.51
N PHE A 14 -4.03 13.81 12.53
CA PHE A 14 -3.31 12.71 13.18
C PHE A 14 -3.31 12.95 14.69
N SER A 15 -4.51 13.04 15.27
CA SER A 15 -4.68 12.71 16.68
C SER A 15 -4.03 11.34 16.91
N PRO A 16 -3.18 11.16 17.94
CA PRO A 16 -2.54 9.89 18.22
C PRO A 16 -3.59 8.94 18.78
N LEU A 17 -4.46 8.45 17.90
CA LEU A 17 -5.32 7.32 18.14
C LEU A 17 -4.38 6.16 18.39
N SER A 18 -4.18 5.88 19.68
CA SER A 18 -3.92 4.57 20.22
C SER A 18 -2.84 3.81 19.46
N LEU A 19 -1.60 3.84 19.96
CA LEU A 19 -0.66 2.74 19.72
C LEU A 19 -1.29 1.45 20.29
N ILE A 20 -2.27 0.89 19.60
CA ILE A 20 -2.64 -0.50 19.73
C ILE A 20 -1.50 -1.21 19.01
N PRO A 21 -0.62 -1.95 19.70
CA PRO A 21 0.39 -2.72 19.03
C PRO A 21 -0.33 -3.69 18.10
N LEU A 22 -0.21 -3.45 16.78
CA LEU A 22 -0.67 -4.40 15.79
C LEU A 22 0.01 -5.74 16.12
N PRO A 23 -0.72 -6.86 16.09
CA PRO A 23 -0.10 -8.15 16.29
C PRO A 23 1.04 -8.30 15.27
N PRO A 24 2.22 -8.80 15.68
CA PRO A 24 3.40 -8.94 14.82
C PRO A 24 3.13 -9.46 13.39
N PRO A 25 2.23 -10.45 13.17
CA PRO A 25 1.89 -10.90 11.81
C PRO A 25 1.19 -9.83 10.95
N LEU A 26 0.33 -8.96 11.51
CA LEU A 26 -0.31 -7.89 10.74
C LEU A 26 0.71 -6.83 10.31
N LEU A 27 1.66 -6.49 11.20
CA LEU A 27 2.71 -5.54 10.87
C LEU A 27 3.58 -6.05 9.71
N LEU A 28 3.97 -7.32 9.76
CA LEU A 28 4.78 -7.94 8.69
C LEU A 28 4.05 -7.92 7.35
N ILE A 29 2.75 -8.25 7.33
CA ILE A 29 1.95 -8.28 6.09
C ILE A 29 1.80 -6.88 5.50
N LEU A 30 1.60 -5.85 6.34
CA LEU A 30 1.55 -4.45 5.89
C LEU A 30 2.88 -3.99 5.27
N ILE A 31 4.01 -4.36 5.87
CA ILE A 31 5.35 -4.05 5.34
C ILE A 31 5.54 -4.73 3.97
N VAL A 32 5.12 -6.00 3.84
CA VAL A 32 5.19 -6.74 2.57
C VAL A 32 4.32 -6.06 1.50
N LEU A 33 3.10 -5.63 1.84
CA LEU A 33 2.22 -4.91 0.92
C LEU A 33 2.82 -3.57 0.46
N GLN A 34 3.38 -2.79 1.39
CA GLN A 34 4.04 -1.53 1.05
C GLN A 34 5.24 -1.73 0.11
N LYS A 35 6.06 -2.76 0.37
CA LYS A 35 7.19 -3.10 -0.49
C LYS A 35 6.74 -3.58 -1.87
N ALA A 36 5.67 -4.38 -1.94
CA ALA A 36 5.10 -4.84 -3.20
C ALA A 36 4.61 -3.66 -4.05
N ARG A 37 3.85 -2.73 -3.45
CA ARG A 37 3.37 -1.50 -4.12
C ARG A 37 4.52 -0.64 -4.66
N ALA A 38 5.54 -0.39 -3.84
CA ALA A 38 6.71 0.38 -4.27
C ALA A 38 7.43 -0.28 -5.45
N ASN A 39 7.55 -1.62 -5.42
CA ASN A 39 8.15 -2.39 -6.49
C ASN A 39 7.32 -2.33 -7.79
N THR A 40 5.99 -2.44 -7.72
CA THR A 40 5.11 -2.30 -8.89
C THR A 40 5.26 -0.92 -9.53
N ILE A 41 5.33 0.16 -8.74
CA ILE A 41 5.54 1.52 -9.26
C ILE A 41 6.89 1.62 -9.99
N ALA A 42 7.97 1.13 -9.37
CA ALA A 42 9.30 1.16 -9.96
C ALA A 42 9.35 0.37 -11.29
N ILE A 43 8.77 -0.83 -11.31
CA ILE A 43 8.71 -1.66 -12.52
C ILE A 43 7.80 -1.02 -13.59
N SER A 44 6.69 -0.39 -13.19
CA SER A 44 5.82 0.35 -14.11
C SER A 44 6.60 1.45 -14.82
N GLN A 45 7.39 2.22 -14.07
CA GLN A 45 8.23 3.27 -14.64
C GLN A 45 9.29 2.69 -15.60
N ALA A 46 9.94 1.59 -15.22
CA ALA A 46 10.94 0.93 -16.05
C ALA A 46 10.34 0.37 -17.36
N VAL A 47 9.14 -0.20 -17.31
CA VAL A 47 8.42 -0.67 -18.51
C VAL A 47 8.02 0.49 -19.42
N LEU A 48 7.48 1.58 -18.86
CA LEU A 48 7.13 2.79 -19.63
C LEU A 48 8.36 3.42 -20.30
N ASN A 49 9.53 3.32 -19.67
CA ASN A 49 10.80 3.76 -20.21
C ASN A 49 11.44 2.76 -21.21
N GLY A 50 10.80 1.62 -21.47
CA GLY A 50 11.31 0.57 -22.37
C GLY A 50 12.51 -0.22 -21.81
N GLN A 51 12.79 -0.11 -20.51
CA GLN A 51 13.92 -0.78 -19.85
C GLN A 51 13.60 -2.23 -19.46
N LEU A 52 12.32 -2.55 -19.25
CA LEU A 52 11.82 -3.88 -18.91
C LEU A 52 10.66 -4.28 -19.82
N PRO A 53 10.47 -5.59 -20.08
CA PRO A 53 9.30 -6.08 -20.79
C PRO A 53 8.04 -5.99 -19.92
N ILE A 54 6.87 -5.88 -20.56
CA ILE A 54 5.56 -5.78 -19.89
C ILE A 54 5.26 -6.97 -18.95
N ASP A 55 5.88 -8.13 -19.18
CA ASP A 55 5.71 -9.31 -18.34
C ASP A 55 6.39 -9.20 -16.96
N GLU A 56 7.39 -8.32 -16.80
CA GLU A 56 7.93 -7.98 -15.48
C GLU A 56 6.90 -7.18 -14.67
N TRP A 57 6.21 -6.23 -15.31
CA TRP A 57 5.11 -5.51 -14.68
C TRP A 57 3.98 -6.45 -14.26
N ARG A 58 3.61 -7.41 -15.12
CA ARG A 58 2.58 -8.39 -14.79
C ARG A 58 2.93 -9.21 -13.55
N ARG A 59 4.19 -9.65 -13.43
CA ARG A 59 4.67 -10.38 -12.25
C ARG A 59 4.63 -9.51 -10.98
N ALA A 60 5.08 -8.27 -11.07
CA ALA A 60 5.06 -7.32 -9.96
C ALA A 60 3.62 -7.04 -9.48
N HIS A 61 2.71 -6.79 -10.42
CA HIS A 61 1.32 -6.52 -10.12
C HIS A 61 0.62 -7.70 -9.45
N TRP A 62 0.89 -8.95 -9.88
CA TRP A 62 0.35 -10.13 -9.20
C TRP A 62 0.85 -10.27 -7.76
N LEU A 63 2.11 -9.95 -7.48
CA LEU A 63 2.64 -9.96 -6.12
C LEU A 63 1.96 -8.93 -5.22
N GLU A 64 1.65 -7.75 -5.76
CA GLU A 64 0.88 -6.72 -5.04
C GLU A 64 -0.53 -7.19 -4.70
N ILE A 65 -1.26 -7.76 -5.68
CA ILE A 65 -2.62 -8.30 -5.45
C ILE A 65 -2.61 -9.38 -4.37
N VAL A 66 -1.64 -10.29 -4.40
CA VAL A 66 -1.52 -11.36 -3.40
C VAL A 66 -1.22 -10.79 -2.01
N ALA A 67 -0.35 -9.78 -1.91
CA ALA A 67 -0.06 -9.13 -0.64
C ALA A 67 -1.29 -8.38 -0.09
N GLU A 68 -2.09 -7.75 -0.95
CA GLU A 68 -3.32 -7.07 -0.56
C GLU A 68 -4.39 -8.06 -0.10
N ALA A 69 -4.56 -9.17 -0.82
CA ALA A 69 -5.45 -10.26 -0.41
C ALA A 69 -5.03 -10.87 0.94
N ALA A 70 -3.73 -11.05 1.17
CA ALA A 70 -3.20 -11.53 2.45
C ALA A 70 -3.47 -10.54 3.59
N CYS A 71 -3.36 -9.23 3.33
CA CYS A 71 -3.70 -8.19 4.30
C CYS A 71 -5.17 -8.23 4.68
N ILE A 72 -6.07 -8.28 3.70
CA ILE A 72 -7.52 -8.40 3.92
C ILE A 72 -7.87 -9.69 4.69
N ALA A 73 -7.26 -10.81 4.31
CA ALA A 73 -7.48 -12.09 4.98
C ALA A 73 -7.00 -12.06 6.44
N ALA A 74 -5.85 -11.44 6.69
CA ALA A 74 -5.33 -11.28 8.04
C ALA A 74 -6.21 -10.34 8.86
N GLU A 75 -6.61 -9.19 8.34
CA GLU A 75 -7.54 -8.27 9.01
C GLU A 75 -8.86 -8.96 9.38
N ARG A 76 -9.44 -9.77 8.47
CA ARG A 76 -10.64 -10.56 8.75
C ARG A 76 -10.39 -11.69 9.75
N GLY A 77 -9.24 -12.37 9.64
CA GLY A 77 -8.84 -13.43 10.56
C GLY A 77 -8.63 -12.92 11.97
N PHE A 78 -7.97 -11.78 12.15
CA PHE A 78 -7.79 -11.11 13.44
C PHE A 78 -9.07 -10.41 13.91
N GLY A 79 -9.93 -9.93 13.01
CA GLY A 79 -11.25 -9.40 13.35
C GLY A 79 -12.18 -10.44 14.00
N HIS A 80 -11.94 -11.74 13.78
CA HIS A 80 -12.66 -12.83 14.44
C HIS A 80 -12.21 -13.12 15.88
N TYR A 81 -11.01 -12.70 16.29
CA TYR A 81 -10.49 -12.92 17.65
C TYR A 81 -10.91 -11.84 18.66
N ILE A 82 -11.55 -10.75 18.21
CA ILE A 82 -11.90 -9.58 19.04
C ILE A 82 -13.43 -9.49 19.25
N ARG A 83 -14.20 -10.54 18.94
CA ARG A 83 -15.66 -10.55 19.16
C ARG A 83 -16.09 -11.56 20.21
#